data_AF-A0A314UG80-F1
#
_entry.id   AF-A0A314UG80-F1
#
_cell.length_a   1.000
_cell.length_b   1.000
_cell.length_c   1.000
_cell.angle_alpha   90.00
_cell.angle_beta   90.00
_cell.angle_gamma   90.00
#
_symmetry.space_group_name_H-M   'P 1'
#
loop_
_entity.id
_entity.type
_entity.pdbx_description
1 polymer ?
#
loop_
_entity_poly.entity_id
_entity_poly.type
_entity_poly.pdbx_seq_one_letter_code
_entity_poly.pdbx_strand_id
1 'polypeptide(L)'
;MSLSSIYYNNYRVVNLGAKPDGRTDSTKAFRSAWDKACASVNPAVIHVPRGTFLLGNAIFRGPCNNNAITFRIAEGTRRFPIRLSGPWKCWYNWLLFQDVHGLNISSSHGILDGQGTGLWDCKASLGKSNCPTGAIVRNFNY
;
A
#
# COMPACT_ATOMS: atom_id res chain seq x y z
N MET A 1 -15.69 26.94 -20.66
CA MET A 1 -15.80 26.62 -19.22
C MET A 1 -14.41 26.28 -18.69
N SER A 2 -13.83 27.16 -17.88
CA SER A 2 -12.52 26.95 -17.27
C SER A 2 -12.62 25.83 -16.24
N LEU A 3 -11.94 24.71 -16.46
CA LEU A 3 -11.73 23.71 -15.41
C LEU A 3 -10.88 24.37 -14.33
N SER A 4 -11.46 24.59 -13.15
CA SER A 4 -10.70 24.96 -11.97
C SER A 4 -9.58 23.93 -11.81
N SER A 5 -8.33 24.39 -11.89
CA SER A 5 -7.19 23.56 -11.53
C SER A 5 -7.33 23.28 -10.04
N ILE A 6 -7.83 22.10 -9.69
CA ILE A 6 -7.86 21.66 -8.29
C ILE A 6 -6.39 21.65 -7.86
N TYR A 7 -6.00 22.56 -6.96
CA TYR A 7 -4.64 22.62 -6.47
C TYR A 7 -4.43 21.45 -5.50
N TYR A 8 -3.94 20.34 -6.02
CA TYR A 8 -3.63 19.15 -5.23
C TYR A 8 -2.13 18.89 -5.20
N ASN A 9 -1.64 18.40 -4.06
CA ASN A 9 -0.25 18.00 -3.92
C ASN A 9 -0.05 16.60 -4.50
N ASN A 10 0.95 16.42 -5.37
CA ASN A 10 1.25 15.12 -5.98
C ASN A 10 2.58 14.55 -5.45
N TYR A 11 2.49 13.46 -4.70
CA TYR A 11 3.63 12.76 -4.12
C TYR A 11 3.91 11.46 -4.87
N ARG A 12 4.87 11.50 -5.79
CA ARG A 12 5.32 10.31 -6.53
C ARG A 12 6.26 9.47 -5.66
N VAL A 13 5.96 8.19 -5.46
CA VAL A 13 6.79 7.31 -4.62
C VAL A 13 8.22 7.14 -5.13
N VAL A 14 8.44 7.22 -6.45
CA VAL A 14 9.77 7.12 -7.07
C VAL A 14 10.66 8.32 -6.75
N ASN A 15 10.07 9.52 -6.57
CA ASN A 15 10.80 10.70 -6.15
C ASN A 15 11.25 10.60 -4.67
N LEU A 16 10.72 9.62 -3.94
CA LEU A 16 11.00 9.34 -2.54
C LEU A 16 11.81 8.05 -2.37
N GLY A 17 12.39 7.53 -3.47
CA GLY A 17 13.31 6.40 -3.45
C GLY A 17 12.68 5.03 -3.73
N ALA A 18 11.40 4.95 -4.06
CA ALA A 18 10.80 3.68 -4.50
C ALA A 18 11.40 3.24 -5.84
N LYS A 19 11.70 1.95 -5.98
CA LYS A 19 12.25 1.39 -7.23
C LYS A 19 11.24 0.43 -7.88
N PRO A 20 10.94 0.60 -9.18
CA PRO A 20 9.99 -0.23 -9.92
C PRO A 20 10.57 -1.59 -10.38
N ASP A 21 11.48 -2.20 -9.61
CA ASP A 21 12.25 -3.40 -10.01
C ASP A 21 11.71 -4.73 -9.43
N GLY A 22 10.73 -4.67 -8.53
CA GLY A 22 10.15 -5.81 -7.81
C GLY A 22 11.11 -6.56 -6.90
N ARG A 23 12.24 -5.94 -6.56
CA ARG A 23 13.32 -6.54 -5.76
C ARG A 23 13.74 -5.66 -4.59
N THR A 24 13.68 -4.35 -4.76
CA THR A 24 14.07 -3.36 -3.76
C THR A 24 12.88 -2.98 -2.90
N ASP A 25 13.02 -3.17 -1.58
CA ASP A 25 12.01 -2.75 -0.60
C ASP A 25 11.74 -1.23 -0.70
N SER A 26 10.52 -0.91 -1.12
CA SER A 26 10.00 0.44 -1.34
C SER A 26 9.11 0.93 -0.18
N THR A 27 8.99 0.16 0.92
CA THR A 27 8.09 0.47 2.04
C THR A 27 8.37 1.83 2.66
N LYS A 28 9.66 2.22 2.79
CA LYS A 28 10.04 3.54 3.31
C LYS A 28 9.60 4.68 2.40
N ALA A 29 9.75 4.51 1.08
CA ALA A 29 9.34 5.52 0.11
C ALA A 29 7.81 5.72 0.09
N PHE A 30 7.06 4.62 0.21
CA PHE A 30 5.60 4.66 0.32
C PHE A 30 5.14 5.33 1.63
N ARG A 31 5.77 5.02 2.77
CA ARG A 31 5.50 5.71 4.03
C ARG A 31 5.82 7.21 3.95
N SER A 32 6.96 7.57 3.35
CA SER A 32 7.29 8.98 3.15
C SER A 32 6.28 9.73 2.27
N ALA A 33 5.76 9.07 1.23
CA ALA A 33 4.71 9.64 0.40
C ALA A 33 3.42 9.86 1.19
N TRP A 34 3.07 8.87 2.03
CA TRP A 34 1.94 8.95 2.93
C TRP A 34 2.08 10.09 3.94
N ASP A 35 3.22 10.18 4.64
CA ASP A 35 3.45 11.21 5.66
C ASP A 35 3.31 12.62 5.06
N LYS A 36 3.84 12.83 3.85
CA LYS A 36 3.69 14.10 3.12
C LYS A 36 2.25 14.37 2.69
N ALA A 37 1.53 13.35 2.23
CA ALA A 37 0.13 13.47 1.86
C ALA A 37 -0.77 13.75 3.07
N CYS A 38 -0.50 13.08 4.19
CA CYS A 38 -1.24 13.20 5.43
C CYS A 38 -1.00 14.54 6.12
N ALA A 39 0.22 15.07 6.04
CA ALA A 39 0.55 16.42 6.55
C ALA A 39 0.03 17.57 5.66
N SER A 40 -0.38 17.29 4.41
CA SER A 40 -0.91 18.29 3.49
C SER A 40 -2.22 18.88 4.00
N VAL A 41 -2.37 20.21 3.89
CA VAL A 41 -3.64 20.92 4.13
C VAL A 41 -4.55 20.93 2.90
N ASN A 42 -3.98 20.71 1.71
CA ASN A 42 -4.70 20.60 0.44
C ASN A 42 -4.99 19.14 0.10
N PRO A 43 -5.95 18.85 -0.80
CA PRO A 43 -6.12 17.52 -1.39
C PRO A 43 -4.78 16.97 -1.87
N ALA A 44 -4.52 15.69 -1.62
CA ALA A 44 -3.24 15.07 -1.91
C ALA A 44 -3.42 13.81 -2.73
N VAL A 45 -2.48 13.58 -3.66
CA VAL A 45 -2.43 12.38 -4.48
C VAL A 45 -1.09 11.71 -4.26
N ILE A 46 -1.11 10.48 -3.78
CA ILE A 46 0.05 9.59 -3.79
C ILE A 46 0.03 8.86 -5.13
N HIS A 47 1.05 9.07 -5.95
CA HIS A 47 1.12 8.51 -7.29
C HIS A 47 2.14 7.38 -7.36
N VAL A 48 1.64 6.16 -7.59
CA VAL A 48 2.44 4.97 -7.86
C VAL A 48 2.50 4.79 -9.38
N PRO A 49 3.64 5.07 -10.03
CA PRO A 49 3.77 4.92 -11.47
C PRO A 49 3.82 3.44 -11.87
N ARG A 50 3.79 3.17 -13.18
CA ARG A 50 3.99 1.82 -13.72
C ARG A 50 5.30 1.21 -13.23
N GLY A 51 5.24 -0.04 -12.77
CA GLY A 51 6.42 -0.78 -12.31
C GLY A 51 6.12 -1.73 -11.17
N THR A 52 7.08 -2.58 -10.84
CA THR A 52 6.89 -3.56 -9.76
C THR A 52 7.52 -3.03 -8.48
N PHE A 53 6.77 -2.89 -7.38
CA PHE A 53 7.30 -2.30 -6.15
C PHE A 53 7.22 -3.29 -5.03
N LEU A 54 8.30 -3.59 -4.32
CA LEU A 54 8.27 -4.48 -3.15
C LEU A 54 7.85 -3.73 -1.89
N LEU A 55 6.81 -4.19 -1.20
CA LEU A 55 6.38 -3.67 0.11
C LEU A 55 6.37 -4.79 1.14
N GLY A 56 7.03 -4.53 2.25
CA GLY A 56 6.79 -5.24 3.51
C GLY A 56 5.51 -4.73 4.18
N ASN A 57 5.51 -4.71 5.52
CA ASN A 57 4.41 -4.14 6.29
C ASN A 57 4.34 -2.62 6.09
N ALA A 58 3.28 -2.16 5.43
CA ALA A 58 3.00 -0.75 5.18
C ALA A 58 1.76 -0.32 5.97
N ILE A 59 2.00 0.41 7.05
CA ILE A 59 0.96 1.01 7.88
C ILE A 59 0.93 2.51 7.60
N PHE A 60 -0.22 2.98 7.14
CA PHE A 60 -0.53 4.34 6.75
C PHE A 60 -1.51 4.91 7.78
N ARG A 61 -1.02 5.76 8.69
CA ARG A 61 -1.81 6.26 9.83
C ARG A 61 -2.33 7.67 9.58
N GLY A 62 -3.53 7.94 10.05
CA GLY A 62 -4.02 9.28 10.36
C GLY A 62 -3.93 9.60 11.86
N PRO A 63 -4.68 10.61 12.34
CA PRO A 63 -5.51 11.52 11.53
C PRO A 63 -4.64 12.38 10.60
N CYS A 64 -5.19 12.73 9.44
CA CYS A 64 -4.51 13.57 8.45
C CYS A 64 -5.06 15.00 8.47
N ASN A 65 -4.23 15.96 8.05
CA ASN A 65 -4.56 17.38 7.99
C ASN A 65 -5.53 17.73 6.83
N ASN A 66 -5.86 16.75 5.99
CA ASN A 66 -6.90 16.82 4.98
C ASN A 66 -7.68 15.50 4.93
N ASN A 67 -8.86 15.55 4.34
CA ASN A 67 -9.77 14.41 4.15
C ASN A 67 -9.92 14.02 2.68
N ALA A 68 -8.95 14.38 1.82
CA ALA A 68 -9.02 14.18 0.39
C ALA A 68 -7.70 13.62 -0.13
N ILE A 69 -7.34 12.43 0.37
CA ILE A 69 -6.13 11.71 -0.06
C ILE A 69 -6.52 10.65 -1.09
N THR A 70 -5.95 10.74 -2.29
CA THR A 70 -6.08 9.70 -3.31
C THR A 70 -4.80 8.90 -3.43
N PHE A 71 -4.88 7.60 -3.18
CA PHE A 71 -3.83 6.63 -3.50
C PHE A 71 -4.06 6.11 -4.93
N ARG A 72 -3.22 6.54 -5.88
CA ARG A 72 -3.41 6.26 -7.31
C ARG A 72 -2.37 5.28 -7.83
N ILE A 73 -2.83 4.10 -8.25
CA ILE A 73 -2.01 3.00 -8.75
C ILE A 73 -2.12 2.95 -10.28
N ALA A 74 -1.02 3.26 -10.96
CA ALA A 74 -0.97 3.24 -12.42
C ALA A 74 -0.85 1.80 -12.99
N GLU A 75 -1.19 1.70 -14.28
CA GLU A 75 -1.21 0.47 -15.08
C GLU A 75 0.12 -0.30 -15.02
N GLY A 76 0.05 -1.63 -14.93
CA GLY A 76 1.22 -2.50 -15.01
C GLY A 76 2.03 -2.62 -13.71
N THR A 77 1.48 -2.19 -12.57
CA THR A 77 2.05 -2.51 -11.25
C THR A 77 1.89 -3.99 -10.96
N ARG A 78 2.93 -4.78 -11.25
CA ARG A 78 2.89 -6.26 -11.22
C ARG A 78 3.87 -6.81 -10.20
N ARG A 79 3.40 -6.92 -8.96
CA ARG A 79 3.96 -7.57 -7.75
C ARG A 79 4.38 -6.55 -6.69
N PHE A 80 3.83 -6.73 -5.50
CA PHE A 80 4.45 -6.29 -4.27
C PHE A 80 4.97 -7.53 -3.57
N PRO A 81 6.26 -7.88 -3.69
CA PRO A 81 6.72 -9.08 -3.02
C PRO A 81 6.48 -9.01 -1.51
N ILE A 82 6.19 -10.16 -0.92
CA ILE A 82 6.26 -10.31 0.52
C ILE A 82 7.60 -10.99 0.77
N ARG A 83 8.52 -10.31 1.47
CA ARG A 83 9.64 -10.98 2.12
C ARG A 83 9.30 -11.13 3.59
N LEU A 84 8.68 -12.25 3.95
CA LEU A 84 8.71 -12.74 5.33
C LEU A 84 10.06 -13.40 5.55
N SER A 85 11.10 -12.60 5.83
CA SER A 85 12.37 -13.13 6.30
C SER A 85 12.50 -12.89 7.81
N GLY A 86 12.43 -13.97 8.58
CA GLY A 86 12.73 -13.98 10.01
C GLY A 86 11.79 -14.86 10.84
N PRO A 87 12.20 -15.28 12.05
CA PRO A 87 11.41 -16.11 12.97
C PRO A 87 10.20 -15.38 13.60
N TRP A 88 9.79 -14.24 13.03
CA TRP A 88 8.83 -13.34 13.64
C TRP A 88 7.41 -13.68 13.20
N LYS A 89 6.75 -14.37 14.13
CA LYS A 89 5.31 -14.42 14.35
C LYS A 89 4.60 -13.11 13.97
N CYS A 90 3.47 -13.26 13.28
CA CYS A 90 2.28 -12.42 13.45
C CYS A 90 2.39 -10.92 13.07
N TRP A 91 2.58 -10.58 11.79
CA TRP A 91 2.19 -9.26 11.31
C TRP A 91 0.90 -9.35 10.50
N TYR A 92 -0.20 -8.96 11.15
CA TYR A 92 -1.58 -9.21 10.73
C TYR A 92 -2.04 -8.40 9.51
N ASN A 93 -1.32 -7.38 9.07
CA ASN A 93 -1.76 -6.51 7.99
C ASN A 93 -0.59 -6.18 7.04
N TRP A 94 -0.75 -6.47 5.75
CA TRP A 94 0.26 -6.13 4.74
C TRP A 94 0.19 -4.65 4.35
N LEU A 95 -1.01 -4.20 4.04
CA LEU A 95 -1.38 -2.81 3.77
C LEU A 95 -2.49 -2.43 4.75
N LEU A 96 -2.20 -1.50 5.67
CA LEU A 96 -3.17 -1.02 6.64
C LEU A 96 -3.30 0.49 6.52
N PHE A 97 -4.52 0.96 6.30
CA PHE A 97 -4.90 2.36 6.49
C PHE A 97 -5.65 2.44 7.83
N GLN A 98 -5.11 3.20 8.77
CA GLN A 98 -5.61 3.28 10.14
C GLN A 98 -5.99 4.71 10.47
N ASP A 99 -7.20 4.91 11.00
CA ASP A 99 -7.72 6.22 11.44
C ASP A 99 -7.67 7.30 10.34
N VAL A 100 -8.00 6.89 9.10
CA VAL A 100 -7.96 7.76 7.92
C VAL A 100 -9.38 8.09 7.47
N HIS A 101 -9.67 9.38 7.30
CA HIS A 101 -10.94 9.86 6.76
C HIS A 101 -10.79 10.32 5.31
N GLY A 102 -11.74 9.95 4.45
CA GLY A 102 -11.80 10.40 3.06
C GLY A 102 -10.67 9.88 2.15
N LEU A 103 -10.13 8.70 2.46
CA LEU A 103 -9.20 7.98 1.59
C LEU A 103 -9.93 7.45 0.35
N ASN A 104 -9.39 7.76 -0.83
CA ASN A 104 -9.78 7.14 -2.09
C ASN A 104 -8.62 6.30 -2.64
N ILE A 105 -8.86 5.02 -2.95
CA ILE A 105 -7.87 4.18 -3.65
C ILE A 105 -8.35 3.99 -5.07
N SER A 106 -7.61 4.56 -6.02
CA SER A 106 -7.93 4.49 -7.45
C SER A 106 -6.87 3.70 -8.19
N SER A 107 -7.31 2.90 -9.16
CA SER A 107 -6.42 2.08 -9.97
C SER A 107 -6.86 2.10 -11.42
N SER A 108 -5.91 2.32 -12.32
CA SER A 108 -6.09 2.13 -13.76
C SER A 108 -5.39 0.84 -14.16
N HIS A 109 -5.99 -0.32 -13.88
CA HIS A 109 -5.42 -1.65 -14.13
C HIS A 109 -4.15 -2.02 -13.31
N GLY A 110 -3.89 -1.33 -12.20
CA GLY A 110 -2.89 -1.74 -11.20
C GLY A 110 -3.41 -2.89 -10.32
N ILE A 111 -2.50 -3.75 -9.84
CA ILE A 111 -2.83 -4.96 -9.07
C ILE A 111 -2.18 -4.89 -7.69
N LEU A 112 -2.94 -5.24 -6.65
CA LEU A 112 -2.41 -5.56 -5.33
C LEU A 112 -2.33 -7.08 -5.21
N ASP A 113 -1.11 -7.62 -5.26
CA ASP A 113 -0.85 -9.07 -5.22
C ASP A 113 -0.27 -9.50 -3.86
N GLY A 114 -1.11 -10.10 -3.02
CA GLY A 114 -0.75 -10.56 -1.67
C GLY A 114 -0.03 -11.91 -1.61
N GLN A 115 0.35 -12.51 -2.75
CA GLN A 115 1.16 -13.74 -2.83
C GLN A 115 0.64 -14.93 -2.00
N GLY A 116 -0.67 -15.19 -2.07
CA GLY A 116 -1.36 -16.18 -1.23
C GLY A 116 -1.03 -17.66 -1.51
N THR A 117 -0.41 -18.01 -2.64
CA THR A 117 -0.19 -19.41 -3.06
C THR A 117 0.53 -20.24 -2.00
N GLY A 118 1.64 -19.75 -1.44
CA GLY A 118 2.39 -20.49 -0.41
C GLY A 118 1.60 -20.72 0.88
N LEU A 119 0.66 -19.84 1.21
CA LEU A 119 -0.27 -20.06 2.31
C LEU A 119 -1.26 -21.18 2.00
N TRP A 120 -1.85 -21.16 0.81
CA TRP A 120 -2.82 -22.18 0.40
C TRP A 120 -2.18 -23.57 0.32
N ASP A 121 -0.97 -23.67 -0.22
CA ASP A 121 -0.21 -24.92 -0.26
C ASP A 121 0.07 -25.46 1.16
N CYS A 122 0.41 -24.55 2.09
CA CYS A 122 0.58 -24.91 3.50
C CYS A 122 -0.72 -25.46 4.10
N LYS A 123 -1.85 -24.78 3.90
CA LYS A 123 -3.15 -25.18 4.45
C LYS A 123 -3.68 -26.47 3.83
N ALA A 124 -3.38 -26.73 2.56
CA ALA A 124 -3.77 -27.94 1.85
C ALA A 124 -2.97 -29.18 2.29
N SER A 125 -1.79 -28.98 2.90
CA SER A 125 -0.98 -30.08 3.44
C SER A 125 -1.64 -30.63 4.72
N LEU A 126 -2.20 -31.84 4.66
CA LEU A 126 -2.81 -32.54 5.79
C LEU A 126 -1.87 -32.53 7.02
N GLY A 127 -2.33 -31.95 8.14
CA GLY A 127 -1.64 -32.01 9.43
C GLY A 127 -0.74 -30.83 9.81
N LYS A 128 -0.66 -29.74 9.03
CA LYS A 128 0.12 -28.55 9.43
C LYS A 128 -0.73 -27.54 10.23
N SER A 129 -0.52 -27.50 11.55
CA SER A 129 -1.09 -26.50 12.47
C SER A 129 -0.35 -25.13 12.46
N ASN A 130 0.76 -25.01 11.73
CA ASN A 130 1.67 -23.85 11.79
C ASN A 130 1.74 -23.03 10.49
N CYS A 131 0.64 -22.94 9.73
CA CYS A 131 0.61 -22.08 8.54
C CYS A 131 0.60 -20.59 8.90
N PRO A 132 1.25 -19.72 8.09
CA PRO A 132 1.25 -18.28 8.34
C PRO A 132 -0.17 -17.71 8.26
N THR A 133 -0.41 -16.57 8.91
CA THR A 133 -1.67 -15.82 8.71
C THR A 133 -1.64 -15.17 7.33
N GLY A 134 -2.72 -15.31 6.56
CA GLY A 134 -2.85 -14.68 5.25
C GLY A 134 -3.17 -13.21 5.33
N ALA A 135 -3.10 -12.54 4.17
CA ALA A 135 -3.62 -11.19 4.03
C ALA A 135 -5.13 -11.17 4.35
N ILE A 136 -5.54 -10.24 5.18
CA ILE A 136 -6.93 -10.01 5.57
C ILE A 136 -7.33 -8.59 5.19
N VAL A 137 -8.53 -8.43 4.64
CA VAL A 137 -9.16 -7.11 4.48
C VAL A 137 -10.06 -6.92 5.69
N ARG A 138 -9.80 -5.89 6.49
CA ARG A 138 -10.64 -5.52 7.63
C ARG A 138 -11.16 -4.11 7.42
N ASN A 139 -12.46 -3.94 7.60
CA ASN A 139 -13.07 -2.64 7.76
C ASN A 139 -13.28 -2.39 9.26
N PHE A 140 -12.81 -1.25 9.75
CA PHE A 140 -13.06 -0.82 11.12
C PHE A 140 -14.15 0.26 11.05
N ASN A 141 -15.39 -0.14 11.34
CA ASN A 141 -16.45 0.83 11.61
C ASN A 141 -16.34 1.19 13.10
N TYR A 142 -15.93 2.43 13.38
CA TYR A 142 -16.00 3.03 14.71
C TYR A 142 -17.18 4.00 14.77
#